data_AF-A6IE69-F1
#
_entry.id   AF-A6IE69-F1
#
_cell.length_a   1.000
_cell.length_b   1.000
_cell.length_c   1.000
_cell.angle_alpha   90.00
_cell.angle_beta   90.00
_cell.angle_gamma   90.00
#
_symmetry.space_group_name_H-M   'P 1'
#
loop_
_entity.id
_entity.type
_entity.pdbx_description
1 polymer ?
#
loop_
_entity_poly.entity_id
_entity_poly.type
_entity_poly.pdbx_seq_one_letter_code
_entity_poly.pdbx_strand_id
1 'polypeptide(L)' 'MMTGIDDCYISGKGCMTTLGNFAKASYDVISNIYSYLTIFTRSPYQKFTDHLVKTHTSISVHRTQAP' A
#
# COMPACT_ATOMS: atom_id res chain seq x y z
N MET A 1 2.69 -9.41 -15.85
CA MET A 1 3.69 -9.35 -14.77
C MET A 1 3.16 -8.43 -13.67
N MET A 2 3.16 -8.85 -12.40
CA MET A 2 2.39 -8.22 -11.32
C MET A 2 2.87 -6.81 -10.92
N THR A 3 4.14 -6.47 -11.14
CA THR A 3 4.78 -5.26 -10.59
C THR A 3 5.34 -4.32 -11.64
N GLY A 4 5.16 -4.60 -12.94
CA GLY A 4 5.59 -3.73 -14.04
C GLY A 4 7.12 -3.52 -14.13
N ILE A 5 7.93 -4.42 -13.57
CA ILE A 5 9.40 -4.35 -13.63
C ILE A 5 9.88 -5.10 -14.87
N ASP A 6 10.52 -4.43 -15.82
CA ASP A 6 10.97 -5.07 -17.08
C ASP A 6 12.23 -5.92 -16.92
N ASP A 7 13.19 -5.46 -16.09
CA ASP A 7 14.42 -6.20 -15.77
C ASP A 7 14.83 -6.00 -14.31
N CYS A 8 15.16 -7.08 -13.62
CA CYS A 8 15.62 -7.08 -12.23
C CYS A 8 16.43 -8.33 -11.91
N TYR A 9 17.66 -8.14 -11.46
CA TYR A 9 18.48 -9.22 -10.92
C TYR A 9 18.11 -9.51 -9.47
N ILE A 10 17.68 -10.76 -9.20
CA ILE A 10 17.31 -11.22 -7.85
C ILE A 10 18.31 -12.27 -7.38
N SER A 11 18.94 -12.00 -6.24
CA SER A 11 19.73 -12.99 -5.51
C SER A 11 18.93 -13.52 -4.32
N GLY A 12 18.82 -14.84 -4.23
CA GLY A 12 18.06 -15.53 -3.19
C GLY A 12 18.97 -16.24 -2.20
N LYS A 13 18.63 -16.18 -0.91
CA LYS A 13 19.32 -16.93 0.14
C LYS A 13 18.29 -17.68 1.00
N GLY A 14 18.53 -18.96 1.28
CA GLY A 14 17.61 -19.82 2.05
C GLY A 14 16.76 -20.76 1.19
N CYS A 15 15.84 -21.49 1.84
CA CYS A 15 15.00 -22.50 1.18
C CYS A 15 13.82 -21.83 0.44
N MET A 16 14.03 -21.52 -0.84
CA MET A 16 13.02 -20.97 -1.76
C MET A 16 12.17 -22.06 -2.44
N THR A 17 12.32 -23.32 -2.00
CA THR A 17 11.71 -24.49 -2.63
C THR A 17 10.18 -24.48 -2.56
N THR A 18 9.60 -23.71 -1.64
CA THR A 18 8.15 -23.52 -1.55
C THR A 18 7.73 -22.21 -2.19
N LEU A 19 6.65 -22.25 -2.99
CA LEU A 19 6.09 -21.09 -3.68
C LEU A 19 5.76 -19.93 -2.72
N GLY A 20 5.24 -20.24 -1.53
CA GLY A 20 4.88 -19.24 -0.53
C GLY A 20 6.09 -18.44 0.00
N ASN A 21 7.21 -19.12 0.24
CA ASN A 21 8.44 -18.44 0.67
C ASN A 21 9.01 -17.56 -0.45
N PHE A 22 8.98 -18.05 -1.69
CA PHE A 22 9.40 -17.28 -2.85
C PHE A 22 8.54 -16.02 -3.02
N ALA A 23 7.21 -16.17 -3.04
CA ALA A 23 6.28 -15.07 -3.21
C ALA A 23 6.44 -14.01 -2.10
N LYS A 24 6.62 -14.44 -0.85
CA LYS A 24 6.88 -13.54 0.27
C LYS A 24 8.21 -12.80 0.12
N ALA A 25 9.29 -13.49 -0.23
CA ALA A 25 10.60 -12.87 -0.43
C ALA A 25 10.56 -11.83 -1.57
N SER A 26 9.89 -12.14 -2.68
CA SER A 26 9.68 -11.18 -3.78
C SER A 26 8.87 -9.97 -3.34
N TYR A 27 7.79 -10.16 -2.56
CA TYR A 27 6.99 -9.06 -2.03
C TYR A 27 7.81 -8.14 -1.12
N ASP A 28 8.59 -8.72 -0.20
CA ASP A 28 9.41 -7.96 0.75
C ASP A 28 10.49 -7.12 0.02
N VAL A 29 11.15 -7.69 -0.99
CA VAL A 29 12.14 -6.97 -1.80
C VAL A 29 11.50 -5.79 -2.53
N ILE A 30 10.34 -6.00 -3.16
CA ILE A 30 9.64 -4.95 -3.90
C ILE A 30 9.15 -3.85 -2.96
N SER A 31 8.58 -4.22 -1.81
CA SER A 31 8.16 -3.26 -0.78
C SER A 31 9.33 -2.41 -0.28
N ASN A 32 10.50 -3.01 -0.08
CA ASN A 32 11.70 -2.29 0.33
C ASN A 32 12.21 -1.33 -0.75
N ILE A 33 12.20 -1.72 -2.03
CA ILE A 33 12.59 -0.84 -3.15
C ILE A 33 11.68 0.39 -3.18
N TYR A 34 10.36 0.21 -3.09
CA TYR A 34 9.44 1.34 -3.06
C TYR A 34 9.63 2.18 -1.80
N SER A 35 9.79 1.56 -0.63
CA SER A 35 10.05 2.29 0.62
C SER A 35 11.33 3.12 0.56
N TYR A 36 12.36 2.64 -0.13
CA TYR A 36 13.60 3.38 -0.32
C TYR A 36 13.43 4.52 -1.33
N LEU A 37 12.72 4.27 -2.42
CA LEU A 37 12.57 5.22 -3.53
C LEU A 37 11.56 6.34 -3.24
N THR A 38 10.53 6.10 -2.43
CA THR A 38 9.50 7.09 -2.15
C THR A 38 9.87 8.00 -0.98
N ILE A 39 9.98 9.30 -1.24
CA ILE A 39 10.08 10.33 -0.21
C ILE A 39 8.77 10.36 0.58
N PHE A 40 8.86 10.37 1.92
CA PHE A 40 7.71 10.44 2.80
C PHE A 40 6.95 11.76 2.58
N THR A 41 5.84 11.69 1.85
CA THR A 41 4.94 12.83 1.63
C THR A 41 3.79 12.79 2.63
N ARG A 42 3.19 13.97 2.88
CA ARG A 42 2.01 14.06 3.78
C ARG A 42 0.94 13.08 3.31
N SER A 43 0.45 12.27 4.24
CA SER A 43 -0.55 11.25 3.91
C SER A 43 -1.81 11.89 3.30
N PRO A 44 -2.51 11.19 2.39
CA PRO A 44 -3.73 11.73 1.78
C PRO A 44 -4.78 12.08 2.84
N TYR A 45 -4.91 11.28 3.91
CA TYR A 45 -5.80 11.58 5.03
C TYR A 45 -5.51 12.92 5.69
N GLN A 46 -4.23 13.22 5.87
CA GLN A 46 -3.81 14.49 6.44
C GLN A 46 -3.95 15.62 5.42
N LYS A 47 -3.69 15.39 4.12
CA LYS A 47 -3.83 16.41 3.07
C LYS A 47 -5.29 16.81 2.82
N PHE A 48 -6.22 15.89 2.96
CA PHE A 48 -7.64 16.09 2.64
C PHE A 48 -8.54 16.10 3.88
N THR A 49 -8.00 16.37 5.07
CA THR A 49 -8.75 16.36 6.34
C THR A 49 -10.02 17.20 6.26
N ASP A 50 -9.98 18.42 5.74
CA ASP A 50 -11.16 19.29 5.66
C ASP A 50 -12.28 18.70 4.79
N HIS A 51 -11.90 18.09 3.66
CA HIS A 51 -12.84 17.41 2.76
C HIS A 51 -13.43 16.15 3.41
N LEU A 52 -12.59 15.36 4.07
CA LEU A 52 -13.00 14.13 4.75
C LEU A 52 -13.95 14.44 5.92
N VAL A 53 -13.64 15.45 6.74
CA VAL A 53 -14.51 15.87 7.85
C VAL A 53 -15.88 16.28 7.32
N LYS A 54 -15.93 17.12 6.28
CA LYS A 54 -17.19 17.59 5.68
C LYS A 54 -18.03 16.42 5.13
N THR A 55 -17.40 15.51 4.39
CA THR A 55 -18.11 14.42 3.70
C THR A 55 -18.52 13.31 4.67
N HIS A 56 -17.60 12.87 5.54
CA HIS A 56 -17.84 11.77 6.46
C HIS A 56 -18.81 12.14 7.61
N THR A 57 -18.77 13.39 8.08
CA THR A 57 -19.72 13.89 9.09
C THR A 57 -21.10 14.13 8.49
N SER A 58 -21.19 14.68 7.27
CA SER A 58 -22.48 14.86 6.60
C SER A 58 -23.16 13.53 6.29
N ILE A 59 -22.40 12.52 5.86
CA ILE A 59 -22.92 11.17 5.60
C ILE A 59 -23.36 10.48 6.90
N SER A 60 -22.60 10.61 8.00
CA SER A 60 -22.99 10.00 9.28
C SER A 60 -24.24 10.65 9.85
N VAL A 61 -24.34 11.99 9.81
CA VAL A 61 -25.52 12.73 10.26
C VAL A 61 -26.76 12.33 9.47
N HIS A 62 -26.66 12.22 8.14
CA HIS A 62 -27.79 11.82 7.30
C HIS A 62 -28.20 10.35 7.51
N ARG A 63 -27.25 9.46 7.85
CA ARG A 63 -27.55 8.04 8.12
C ARG A 63 -28.23 7.81 9.48
N THR A 64 -28.02 8.71 10.44
CA THR A 64 -28.58 8.59 11.81
C THR A 64 -30.02 9.12 11.89
N GLN A 65 -30.50 9.80 10.84
CA GLN A 65 -31.87 10.33 10.75
C GLN A 65 -32.80 9.52 9.83
N ALA A 66 -32.38 8.36 9.33
CA ALA A 66 -33.32 7.44 8.68
C ALA A 66 -34.25 6.82 9.75
N PRO A 67 -35.59 6.80 9.53
CA PRO A 67 -36.54 6.21 10.49
C PRO A 67 -36.34 4.70 10.68
#